data_AF-A0A2C1K4U2-F1
#
_entry.id   AF-A0A2C1K4U2-F1
#
_cell.length_a   1.000
_cell.length_b   1.000
_cell.length_c   1.000
_cell.angle_alpha   90.00
_cell.angle_beta   90.00
_cell.angle_gamma   90.00
#
_symmetry.space_group_name_H-M   'P 1'
#
loop_
_entity.id
_entity.type
_entity.pdbx_description
1 polymer ?
#
loop_
_entity_poly.entity_id
_entity_poly.type
_entity_poly.pdbx_seq_one_letter_code
_entity_poly.pdbx_strand_id
1 'polypeptide(L)'
;MIGRGGVSLVDLSSMKKTGRKMENIELSWLTEGDQYSLDTHQFKIKESKVETKGYEYYNSPVAPHSGVLTPHGSLGHFLSYQLVDNGAVQEVKSYSFHEGKGFELTFKKGKETNGYWGYKEAGKDHYSYEKVIVDVVPGSFLIKD
;
A
#
# COMPACT_ATOMS: atom_id res chain seq x y z
N MET A 1 2.22 -15.66 8.76
CA MET A 1 2.27 -16.02 7.32
C MET A 1 3.46 -16.93 7.03
N ILE A 2 3.30 -17.95 6.19
CA ILE A 2 4.39 -18.83 5.71
C ILE A 2 4.38 -18.79 4.18
N GLY A 3 5.52 -18.49 3.54
CA GLY A 3 5.64 -18.48 2.07
C GLY A 3 6.43 -17.30 1.50
N ARG A 4 6.68 -17.32 0.18
CA ARG A 4 7.47 -16.28 -0.51
C ARG A 4 6.67 -15.05 -0.94
N GLY A 5 5.35 -15.15 -0.99
CA GLY A 5 4.46 -14.03 -1.30
C GLY A 5 4.12 -13.20 -0.06
N GLY A 6 3.25 -12.22 -0.25
CA GLY A 6 2.57 -11.53 0.84
C GLY A 6 1.06 -11.61 0.68
N VAL A 7 0.35 -11.18 1.72
CA VAL A 7 -1.10 -11.12 1.77
C VAL A 7 -1.52 -9.68 1.94
N SER A 8 -2.41 -9.24 1.04
CA SER A 8 -3.14 -7.99 1.21
C SER A 8 -4.34 -8.24 2.11
N LEU A 9 -4.44 -7.48 3.20
CA LEU A 9 -5.64 -7.36 4.01
C LEU A 9 -6.38 -6.10 3.55
N VAL A 10 -7.66 -6.26 3.19
CA VAL A 10 -8.53 -5.16 2.77
C VAL A 10 -9.65 -5.06 3.79
N ASP A 11 -9.65 -3.98 4.58
CA ASP A 11 -10.72 -3.67 5.52
C ASP A 11 -11.61 -2.56 4.95
N LEU A 12 -12.91 -2.84 4.96
CA LEU A 12 -13.98 -2.00 4.43
C LEU A 12 -14.86 -1.41 5.56
N SER A 13 -14.52 -1.66 6.83
CA SER A 13 -15.29 -1.25 8.01
C SER A 13 -15.59 0.25 8.05
N SER A 14 -14.63 1.07 7.61
CA SER A 14 -14.73 2.54 7.55
C SER A 14 -15.08 3.09 6.15
N MET A 15 -15.34 2.21 5.18
CA MET A 15 -15.48 2.58 3.78
C MET A 15 -16.79 3.34 3.52
N LYS A 16 -16.69 4.41 2.74
CA LYS A 16 -17.83 5.18 2.24
C LYS A 16 -17.96 5.00 0.74
N LYS A 17 -19.17 4.68 0.28
CA LYS A 17 -19.47 4.50 -1.15
C LYS A 17 -20.46 5.55 -1.64
N THR A 18 -20.17 6.17 -2.78
CA THR A 18 -21.10 7.07 -3.48
C THR A 18 -21.04 6.77 -4.98
N GLY A 19 -22.07 6.10 -5.50
CA GLY A 19 -22.05 5.56 -6.85
C GLY A 19 -20.90 4.56 -7.04
N ARG A 20 -19.96 4.88 -7.95
CA ARG A 20 -18.75 4.08 -8.22
C ARG A 20 -17.51 4.55 -7.43
N LYS A 21 -17.63 5.61 -6.65
CA LYS A 21 -16.57 6.12 -5.77
C LYS A 21 -16.56 5.32 -4.47
N MET A 22 -15.38 4.91 -4.02
CA MET A 22 -15.16 4.28 -2.71
C MET A 22 -14.03 5.02 -2.00
N GLU A 23 -14.23 5.35 -0.73
CA GLU A 23 -13.28 6.13 0.07
C GLU A 23 -13.06 5.46 1.42
N ASN A 24 -11.90 5.71 2.03
CA ASN A 24 -11.52 5.20 3.35
C ASN A 24 -11.48 3.65 3.43
N ILE A 25 -10.94 3.01 2.40
CA ILE A 25 -10.57 1.59 2.47
C ILE A 25 -9.23 1.49 3.20
N GLU A 26 -9.10 0.58 4.15
CA GLU A 26 -7.82 0.29 4.78
C GLU A 26 -7.15 -0.89 4.09
N LEU A 27 -5.91 -0.68 3.64
CA LEU A 27 -5.09 -1.67 2.98
C LEU A 27 -3.85 -1.94 3.81
N SER A 28 -3.60 -3.22 4.10
CA SER A 28 -2.37 -3.67 4.75
C SER A 28 -1.70 -4.75 3.91
N TRP A 29 -0.39 -4.90 4.07
CA TRP A 29 0.42 -5.91 3.40
C TRP A 29 1.28 -6.63 4.42
N LEU A 30 1.04 -7.94 4.55
CA LEU A 30 1.75 -8.80 5.49
C LEU A 30 2.61 -9.79 4.73
N THR A 31 3.84 -9.94 5.19
CA THR A 31 4.81 -10.87 4.61
C THR A 31 5.22 -11.92 5.64
N GLU A 32 6.17 -12.78 5.28
CA GLU A 32 6.55 -13.96 6.04
C GLU A 32 6.89 -13.62 7.51
N GLY A 33 6.34 -14.38 8.44
CA GLY A 33 6.54 -14.17 9.89
C GLY A 33 5.59 -13.16 10.53
N ASP A 34 4.94 -12.28 9.76
CA ASP A 34 3.91 -11.38 10.31
C ASP A 34 2.62 -12.16 10.61
N GLN A 35 1.84 -11.62 11.54
CA GLN A 35 0.58 -12.20 11.98
C GLN A 35 -0.49 -11.11 12.08
N TYR A 36 -1.74 -11.52 11.83
CA TYR A 36 -2.92 -10.71 12.06
C TYR A 36 -3.93 -11.55 12.83
N SER A 37 -4.42 -11.03 13.94
CA SER A 37 -5.47 -11.66 14.74
C SER A 37 -6.83 -11.21 14.25
N LEU A 38 -7.68 -12.14 13.84
CA LEU A 38 -9.06 -11.83 13.44
C LEU A 38 -9.94 -11.45 14.63
N ASP A 39 -9.64 -11.96 15.82
CA ASP A 39 -10.43 -11.70 17.03
C ASP A 39 -10.15 -10.31 17.62
N THR A 40 -8.88 -9.90 17.60
CA THR A 40 -8.44 -8.63 18.18
C THR A 40 -8.18 -7.54 17.15
N HIS A 41 -8.20 -7.88 15.86
CA HIS A 41 -7.84 -6.99 14.75
C HIS A 41 -6.44 -6.35 14.89
N GLN A 42 -5.52 -7.05 15.54
CA GLN A 42 -4.16 -6.57 15.80
C GLN A 42 -3.12 -7.21 14.90
N PHE A 43 -2.14 -6.41 14.48
CA PHE A 43 -0.96 -6.85 13.78
C PHE A 43 0.13 -7.24 14.79
N LYS A 44 0.85 -8.32 14.48
CA LYS A 44 2.12 -8.67 15.12
C LYS A 44 3.16 -8.82 14.02
N ILE A 45 3.99 -7.80 13.85
CA ILE A 45 5.04 -7.78 12.85
C ILE A 45 6.23 -8.61 13.32
N LYS A 46 6.92 -9.28 12.38
CA LYS A 46 8.13 -10.06 12.68
C LYS A 46 9.18 -9.17 13.36
N GLU A 47 9.72 -9.63 14.49
CA GLU A 47 10.68 -8.88 15.33
C GLU A 47 11.94 -8.39 14.60
N SER A 48 12.34 -9.07 13.51
CA SER A 48 13.49 -8.67 12.70
C SER A 48 13.21 -7.48 11.77
N LYS A 49 11.99 -6.94 11.77
CA LYS A 49 11.62 -5.73 11.02
C LYS A 49 11.52 -4.55 11.97
N VAL A 50 11.95 -3.40 11.49
CA VAL A 50 11.90 -2.12 12.19
C VAL A 50 10.89 -1.20 11.54
N GLU A 51 10.30 -0.30 12.31
CA GLU A 51 9.37 0.72 11.80
C GLU A 51 10.08 1.70 10.87
N THR A 52 9.42 2.12 9.79
CA THR A 52 9.93 3.13 8.85
C THR A 52 9.41 4.54 9.18
N LYS A 53 8.31 4.68 9.92
CA LYS A 53 7.70 5.97 10.23
C LYS A 53 8.63 6.83 11.09
N GLY A 54 9.03 7.98 10.56
CA GLY A 54 10.03 8.87 11.20
C GLY A 54 11.48 8.45 10.95
N TYR A 55 11.71 7.35 10.24
CA TYR A 55 13.02 6.79 9.89
C TYR A 55 13.05 6.39 8.41
N GLU A 56 12.26 7.06 7.57
CA GLU A 56 12.11 6.70 6.17
C GLU A 56 13.45 6.77 5.42
N TYR A 57 13.73 5.74 4.62
CA TYR A 57 14.95 5.67 3.81
C TYR A 57 14.91 6.64 2.62
N TYR A 58 13.74 6.80 2.00
CA TYR A 58 13.56 7.70 0.86
C TYR A 58 13.01 9.05 1.29
N ASN A 59 13.36 10.09 0.52
CA ASN A 59 12.82 11.43 0.71
C ASN A 59 12.77 12.15 -0.65
N SER A 60 11.87 11.72 -1.52
CA SER A 60 11.74 12.26 -2.88
C SER A 60 10.31 12.28 -3.37
N PRO A 61 9.92 13.25 -4.22
CA PRO A 61 8.60 13.30 -4.79
C PRO A 61 8.34 12.09 -5.68
N VAL A 62 7.08 11.64 -5.73
CA VAL A 62 6.65 10.47 -6.50
C VAL A 62 5.67 10.93 -7.57
N ALA A 63 6.01 10.68 -8.84
CA ALA A 63 5.08 10.91 -9.95
C ALA A 63 3.96 9.87 -9.92
N PRO A 64 2.75 10.16 -10.43
CA PRO A 64 1.71 9.15 -10.55
C PRO A 64 2.16 7.96 -11.41
N HIS A 65 1.79 6.75 -10.98
CA HIS A 65 2.11 5.50 -11.68
C HIS A 65 0.88 4.87 -12.33
N SER A 66 1.10 3.84 -13.14
CA SER A 66 0.04 2.92 -13.59
C SER A 66 0.52 1.49 -13.42
N GLY A 67 -0.41 0.53 -13.47
CA GLY A 67 -0.07 -0.89 -13.47
C GLY A 67 0.27 -1.51 -12.12
N VAL A 68 0.06 -0.82 -10.99
CA VAL A 68 0.33 -1.36 -9.64
C VAL A 68 -0.52 -2.60 -9.30
N LEU A 69 -1.65 -2.77 -10.00
CA LEU A 69 -2.56 -3.93 -9.88
C LEU A 69 -2.37 -4.97 -11.00
N THR A 70 -1.29 -4.90 -11.78
CA THR A 70 -1.02 -5.88 -12.85
C THR A 70 -0.68 -7.26 -12.28
N PRO A 71 -0.78 -8.35 -13.08
CA PRO A 71 -0.49 -9.71 -12.61
C PRO A 71 0.89 -9.91 -11.97
N HIS A 72 1.88 -9.10 -12.34
CA HIS A 72 3.20 -9.09 -11.71
C HIS A 72 3.22 -8.21 -10.45
N GLY A 73 2.26 -8.49 -9.55
CA GLY A 73 1.85 -7.65 -8.43
C GLY A 73 2.96 -6.82 -7.80
N SER A 74 2.94 -5.51 -8.10
CA SER A 74 3.91 -4.55 -7.57
C SER A 74 3.33 -3.68 -6.45
N LEU A 75 2.02 -3.79 -6.15
CA LEU A 75 1.35 -2.93 -5.17
C LEU A 75 2.06 -2.90 -3.81
N GLY A 76 2.41 -4.07 -3.28
CA GLY A 76 3.10 -4.18 -2.00
C GLY A 76 4.41 -3.38 -2.00
N HIS A 77 5.28 -3.64 -2.98
CA HIS A 77 6.53 -2.92 -3.16
C HIS A 77 6.33 -1.43 -3.45
N PHE A 78 5.39 -1.07 -4.33
CA PHE A 78 5.10 0.30 -4.68
C PHE A 78 4.75 1.11 -3.43
N LEU A 79 3.85 0.62 -2.58
CA LEU A 79 3.47 1.33 -1.36
C LEU A 79 4.57 1.28 -0.30
N SER A 80 5.34 0.20 -0.21
CA SER A 80 6.52 0.13 0.66
C SER A 80 7.54 1.22 0.33
N TYR A 81 8.06 1.24 -0.89
CA TYR A 81 9.11 2.16 -1.30
C TYR A 81 8.62 3.60 -1.49
N GLN A 82 7.48 3.77 -2.16
CA GLN A 82 7.05 5.09 -2.61
C GLN A 82 6.20 5.82 -1.57
N LEU A 83 5.54 5.11 -0.64
CA LEU A 83 4.67 5.71 0.37
C LEU A 83 5.24 5.57 1.78
N VAL A 84 5.27 4.36 2.37
CA VAL A 84 5.51 4.21 3.82
C VAL A 84 6.98 4.32 4.23
N ASP A 85 7.91 4.09 3.31
CA ASP A 85 9.35 4.30 3.50
C ASP A 85 9.86 5.56 2.78
N ASN A 86 8.96 6.51 2.51
CA ASN A 86 9.29 7.79 1.88
C ASN A 86 8.77 8.97 2.69
N GLY A 87 9.67 9.76 3.27
CA GLY A 87 9.34 10.92 4.12
C GLY A 87 8.78 12.12 3.35
N ALA A 88 9.01 12.20 2.03
CA ALA A 88 8.64 13.38 1.23
C ALA A 88 7.15 13.45 0.86
N VAL A 89 6.41 12.35 1.01
CA VAL A 89 5.04 12.23 0.53
C VAL A 89 4.08 11.74 1.61
N GLN A 90 2.85 12.24 1.55
CA GLN A 90 1.72 11.75 2.35
C GLN A 90 0.75 10.91 1.53
N GLU A 91 0.84 10.98 0.20
CA GLU A 91 0.04 10.20 -0.72
C GLU A 91 0.80 9.88 -2.00
N VAL A 92 0.43 8.77 -2.63
CA VAL A 92 0.86 8.38 -3.98
C VAL A 92 -0.34 7.95 -4.79
N LYS A 93 -0.27 8.13 -6.10
CA LYS A 93 -1.39 7.86 -7.01
C LYS A 93 -1.03 6.78 -8.02
N SER A 94 -2.02 5.95 -8.33
CA SER A 94 -1.97 5.05 -9.47
C SER A 94 -3.24 5.14 -10.31
N TYR A 95 -3.09 4.98 -11.62
CA TYR A 95 -4.20 4.92 -12.56
C TYR A 95 -4.40 3.50 -13.08
N SER A 96 -5.66 3.09 -13.19
CA SER A 96 -6.08 1.84 -13.85
C SER A 96 -7.21 2.17 -14.81
N PHE A 97 -6.95 2.08 -16.11
CA PHE A 97 -7.89 2.50 -17.15
C PHE A 97 -7.77 1.66 -18.41
N HIS A 98 -8.85 1.66 -19.18
CA HIS A 98 -8.92 1.07 -20.52
C HIS A 98 -9.75 2.01 -21.40
N GLU A 99 -9.25 2.32 -22.60
CA GLU A 99 -9.92 3.22 -23.56
C GLU A 99 -10.35 4.56 -22.93
N GLY A 100 -9.45 5.14 -22.13
CA GLY A 100 -9.65 6.43 -21.48
C GLY A 100 -10.69 6.46 -20.37
N LYS A 101 -11.21 5.32 -19.91
CA LYS A 101 -12.12 5.21 -18.76
C LYS A 101 -11.52 4.30 -17.70
N GLY A 102 -11.63 4.68 -16.44
CA GLY A 102 -11.03 3.88 -15.37
C GLY A 102 -11.19 4.47 -13.98
N PHE A 103 -10.17 4.26 -13.16
CA PHE A 103 -10.10 4.71 -11.78
C PHE A 103 -8.75 5.37 -11.47
N GLU A 104 -8.82 6.47 -10.72
CA GLU A 104 -7.70 6.97 -9.92
C GLU A 104 -7.73 6.24 -8.57
N LEU A 105 -6.57 5.68 -8.19
CA LEU A 105 -6.31 5.07 -6.91
C LEU A 105 -5.38 6.02 -6.14
N THR A 106 -5.86 6.57 -5.03
CA THR A 106 -5.06 7.42 -4.16
C THR A 106 -4.77 6.69 -2.86
N PHE A 107 -3.49 6.41 -2.61
CA PHE A 107 -3.00 5.73 -1.42
C PHE A 107 -2.38 6.76 -0.47
N LYS A 108 -2.77 6.77 0.80
CA LYS A 108 -2.40 7.83 1.74
C LYS A 108 -1.94 7.27 3.09
N LYS A 109 -1.03 8.00 3.74
CA LYS A 109 -0.70 7.80 5.15
C LYS A 109 -1.84 8.36 6.01
N GLY A 110 -2.53 7.48 6.72
CA GLY A 110 -3.43 7.82 7.82
C GLY A 110 -2.70 7.89 9.16
N LYS A 111 -3.42 8.27 10.21
CA LYS A 111 -2.89 8.35 11.59
C LYS A 111 -2.28 7.02 12.04
N GLU A 112 -2.99 5.93 11.73
CA GLU A 112 -2.61 4.56 12.10
C GLU A 112 -1.73 3.86 11.06
N THR A 113 -1.39 4.52 9.95
CA THR A 113 -0.49 3.92 8.97
C THR A 113 0.92 3.79 9.56
N ASN A 114 1.52 2.61 9.37
CA ASN A 114 2.93 2.37 9.62
C ASN A 114 3.53 1.47 8.53
N GLY A 115 4.83 1.62 8.33
CA GLY A 115 5.64 0.75 7.47
C GLY A 115 6.67 0.00 8.31
N TYR A 116 7.06 -1.17 7.83
CA TYR A 116 8.04 -2.01 8.49
C TYR A 116 9.02 -2.55 7.45
N TRP A 117 10.30 -2.48 7.76
CA TRP A 117 11.37 -2.95 6.89
C TRP A 117 12.34 -3.85 7.63
N GLY A 118 12.87 -4.85 6.94
CA GLY A 118 13.99 -5.64 7.39
C GLY A 118 14.51 -6.48 6.24
N TYR A 119 15.35 -7.46 6.57
CA TYR A 119 15.92 -8.36 5.58
C TYR A 119 15.24 -9.73 5.58
N LYS A 120 15.12 -10.31 4.39
CA LYS A 120 14.92 -11.75 4.19
C LYS A 120 16.28 -12.43 4.09
N GLU A 121 16.30 -13.76 4.16
CA GLU A 121 17.45 -14.56 3.75
C GLU A 121 17.98 -14.09 2.38
N ALA A 122 19.31 -14.02 2.25
CA ALA A 122 20.03 -13.46 1.09
C ALA A 122 19.87 -11.94 0.86
N GLY A 123 19.54 -11.17 1.90
CA GLY A 123 19.67 -9.69 1.88
C GLY A 123 18.61 -8.97 1.04
N LYS A 124 17.51 -9.64 0.68
CA LYS A 124 16.39 -8.99 -0.01
C LYS A 124 15.53 -8.21 0.97
N ASP A 125 15.01 -7.08 0.51
CA ASP A 125 14.07 -6.28 1.29
C ASP A 125 12.83 -7.07 1.66
N HIS A 126 12.39 -6.87 2.91
CA HIS A 126 11.28 -7.58 3.49
C HIS A 126 10.33 -6.60 4.15
N TYR A 127 9.50 -5.98 3.32
CA TYR A 127 8.57 -4.96 3.77
C TYR A 127 7.22 -5.51 4.21
N SER A 128 6.60 -4.76 5.11
CA SER A 128 5.18 -4.82 5.44
C SER A 128 4.65 -3.41 5.66
N TYR A 129 3.34 -3.25 5.57
CA TYR A 129 2.69 -2.01 5.98
C TYR A 129 1.30 -2.30 6.52
N GLU A 130 0.82 -1.41 7.36
CA GLU A 130 -0.53 -1.50 7.93
C GLU A 130 -1.32 -0.23 7.66
N LYS A 131 -2.63 -0.42 7.45
CA LYS A 131 -3.64 0.63 7.45
C LYS A 131 -3.33 1.81 6.52
N VAL A 132 -2.80 1.56 5.33
CA VAL A 132 -2.74 2.56 4.26
C VAL A 132 -4.16 2.87 3.82
N ILE A 133 -4.52 4.15 3.72
CA ILE A 133 -5.86 4.55 3.29
C ILE A 133 -5.91 4.58 1.77
N VAL A 134 -6.96 3.99 1.19
CA VAL A 134 -7.18 3.92 -0.25
C VAL A 134 -8.51 4.55 -0.60
N ASP A 135 -8.44 5.50 -1.55
CA ASP A 135 -9.61 6.01 -2.25
C ASP A 135 -9.58 5.55 -3.71
N VAL A 136 -10.75 5.17 -4.21
CA VAL A 136 -10.97 4.69 -5.58
C VAL A 136 -12.02 5.57 -6.23
N VAL A 137 -11.58 6.41 -7.17
CA VAL A 137 -12.42 7.41 -7.82
C VAL A 137 -12.54 7.13 -9.32
N PRO A 138 -13.75 6.94 -9.86
CA PRO A 138 -13.92 6.76 -11.31
C PRO A 138 -13.53 8.03 -12.06
N GLY A 139 -12.89 7.88 -13.22
CA GLY A 139 -12.43 9.02 -14.02
C GLY A 139 -12.30 8.70 -15.51
N SER A 140 -12.06 9.76 -16.27
CA SER A 140 -11.66 9.70 -17.68
C SER A 140 -10.22 10.17 -17.82
N PHE A 141 -9.41 9.44 -18.58
CA PHE A 141 -7.97 9.66 -18.68
C PHE A 141 -7.57 9.83 -20.14
N LEU A 142 -6.71 10.79 -20.40
CA LEU A 142 -6.12 11.04 -21.72
C LEU A 142 -4.62 10.86 -21.60
N ILE A 143 -4.05 10.00 -22.44
CA ILE A 143 -2.61 9.94 -22.65
C ILE A 143 -2.30 11.05 -23.65
N LYS A 144 -1.41 11.97 -23.27
CA LYS A 144 -0.86 12.97 -24.19
C LYS A 144 0.53 12.50 -24.59
N ASP A 145 0.74 12.41 -25.89
CA ASP A 145 2.05 12.16 -26.50
C ASP A 145 2.98 13.37 -26.35
#